data_AF-A0A814VSN1-F1
#
_entry.id   AF-A0A814VSN1-F1
#
_cell.length_a   1.000
_cell.length_b   1.000
_cell.length_c   1.000
_cell.angle_alpha   90.00
_cell.angle_beta   90.00
_cell.angle_gamma   90.00
#
_symmetry.space_group_name_H-M   'P 1'
#
loop_
_entity.id
_entity.type
_entity.pdbx_description
1 polymer ?
#
loop_
_entity_poly.entity_id
_entity_poly.type
_entity_poly.pdbx_seq_one_letter_code
_entity_poly.pdbx_strand_id
1 'polypeptide(L)'
;MENETKDLLPRLSQPRLVSWFERIAALGHGTSKEMTSEEAFDVAKQAEPIEPKYIENKTKPEWHVGQRLQVTPDDMGRIPVEGIFVAADDYEIVLRLTDEKAGNINVHFPRAGFDVIPV
;
A
#
# COMPACT_ATOMS: atom_id res chain seq x y z
N MET A 1 8.89 15.16 13.09
CA MET A 1 9.06 15.41 11.64
C MET A 1 9.55 16.82 11.31
N GLU A 2 9.37 17.82 12.19
CA GLU A 2 9.84 19.21 11.97
C GLU A 2 11.38 19.37 11.90
N ASN A 3 12.14 18.30 12.18
CA ASN A 3 13.60 18.36 12.35
C ASN A 3 14.40 17.78 11.16
N GLU A 4 13.80 16.96 10.28
CA GLU A 4 14.55 16.33 9.17
C GLU A 4 14.71 17.28 7.96
N THR A 5 13.73 18.15 7.74
CA THR A 5 13.73 19.16 6.68
C THR A 5 14.88 20.17 6.84
N LYS A 6 15.22 20.54 8.09
CA LYS A 6 16.30 21.49 8.40
C LYS A 6 17.71 20.93 8.17
N ASP A 7 17.89 19.61 8.24
CA ASP A 7 19.19 18.94 8.10
C ASP A 7 19.59 18.66 6.64
N LEU A 8 18.62 18.58 5.72
CA LEU A 8 18.86 18.34 4.30
C LEU A 8 19.17 19.61 3.52
N LEU A 9 18.54 20.73 3.88
CA LEU A 9 18.69 22.03 3.23
C LEU A 9 20.15 22.53 3.12
N PRO A 10 21.02 22.38 4.14
CA PRO A 10 22.42 22.81 4.06
C PRO A 10 23.27 22.02 3.05
N ARG A 11 22.83 20.82 2.64
CA ARG A 11 23.55 19.97 1.66
C ARG A 11 23.13 20.22 0.22
N LEU A 12 22.02 20.94 0.01
CA LEU A 12 21.52 21.32 -1.30
C LEU A 12 22.15 22.65 -1.72
N SER A 13 23.31 22.60 -2.37
CA SER A 13 24.04 23.81 -2.83
C SER A 13 23.38 24.53 -4.03
N GLN A 14 22.27 24.01 -4.54
CA GLN A 14 21.57 24.54 -5.72
C GLN A 14 20.35 25.38 -5.29
N PRO A 15 20.38 26.72 -5.43
CA PRO A 15 19.31 27.59 -4.95
C PRO A 15 17.93 27.25 -5.51
N ARG A 16 17.87 26.84 -6.79
CA ARG A 16 16.60 26.43 -7.43
C ARG A 16 16.03 25.15 -6.83
N LEU A 17 16.89 24.24 -6.38
CA LEU A 17 16.48 22.99 -5.74
C LEU A 17 15.97 23.26 -4.33
N VAL A 18 16.64 24.13 -3.58
CA VAL A 18 16.18 24.59 -2.26
C VAL A 18 14.79 25.20 -2.36
N SER A 19 14.60 26.19 -3.25
CA SER A 19 13.29 26.83 -3.40
C SER A 19 12.20 25.86 -3.89
N TRP A 20 12.56 24.85 -4.68
CA TRP A 20 11.60 23.80 -5.06
C TRP A 20 11.21 22.95 -3.86
N PHE A 21 12.18 22.50 -3.07
CA PHE A 21 11.93 21.68 -1.90
C PHE A 21 11.09 22.42 -0.86
N GLU A 22 11.34 23.71 -0.64
CA GLU A 22 10.51 24.55 0.24
C GLU A 22 9.04 24.58 -0.19
N ARG A 23 8.75 24.63 -1.50
CA ARG A 23 7.36 24.58 -2.01
C ARG A 23 6.71 23.22 -1.77
N ILE A 24 7.45 22.12 -1.89
CA ILE A 24 6.93 20.78 -1.59
C ILE A 24 6.68 20.63 -0.09
N ALA A 25 7.61 21.08 0.76
CA ALA A 25 7.45 21.05 2.21
C ALA A 25 6.25 21.89 2.69
N ALA A 26 6.00 23.02 2.02
CA ALA A 26 4.86 23.89 2.33
C ALA A 26 3.48 23.27 2.06
N LEU A 27 3.39 22.14 1.34
CA LEU A 27 2.12 21.40 1.20
C LEU A 27 1.62 20.87 2.55
N GLY A 28 2.51 20.68 3.53
CA GLY A 28 2.17 20.18 4.86
C GLY A 28 1.66 18.73 4.85
N HIS A 29 0.97 18.34 5.93
CA HIS A 29 0.51 16.96 6.16
C HIS A 29 -1.02 16.84 6.26
N GLY A 30 -1.77 17.90 5.92
CA GLY A 30 -3.22 17.94 6.08
C GLY A 30 -3.65 17.97 7.56
N THR A 31 -4.88 17.54 7.82
CA THR A 31 -5.44 17.41 9.18
C THR A 31 -5.49 15.94 9.57
N SER A 32 -4.82 15.59 10.67
CA SER A 32 -4.82 14.23 11.23
C SER A 32 -5.52 14.23 12.58
N LYS A 33 -6.10 13.08 12.93
CA LYS A 33 -6.61 12.77 14.27
C LYS A 33 -5.94 11.48 14.73
N GLU A 34 -5.45 11.47 15.97
CA GLU A 34 -4.84 10.29 16.56
C GLU A 34 -5.85 9.14 16.65
N MET A 35 -5.34 7.92 16.44
CA MET A 35 -6.05 6.65 16.57
C MET A 35 -5.05 5.62 17.09
N THR A 36 -5.46 4.78 18.06
CA THR A 36 -4.60 3.71 18.56
C THR A 36 -4.57 2.52 17.59
N SER A 37 -3.62 1.61 17.76
CA SER A 37 -3.58 0.35 16.99
C SER A 37 -4.84 -0.48 17.19
N GLU A 38 -5.34 -0.54 18.43
CA GLU A 38 -6.53 -1.32 18.80
C GLU A 38 -7.78 -0.74 18.14
N GLU A 39 -7.94 0.59 18.16
CA GLU A 39 -9.03 1.28 17.47
C GLU A 39 -9.02 0.98 15.96
N ALA A 40 -7.84 0.93 15.33
CA ALA A 40 -7.73 0.58 13.91
C ALA A 40 -8.17 -0.85 13.60
N PHE A 41 -7.78 -1.82 14.43
CA PHE A 41 -8.24 -3.21 14.31
C PHE A 41 -9.75 -3.32 14.54
N ASP A 42 -10.30 -2.61 15.52
CA ASP A 42 -11.74 -2.59 15.80
C ASP A 42 -12.53 -2.02 14.61
N VAL A 43 -12.04 -0.94 13.98
CA VAL A 43 -12.63 -0.38 12.76
C VAL A 43 -12.60 -1.39 11.61
N ALA A 44 -11.46 -2.04 11.38
CA ALA A 44 -11.34 -3.06 10.33
C ALA A 44 -12.32 -4.22 10.55
N LYS A 45 -12.39 -4.74 11.78
CA LYS A 45 -13.24 -5.88 12.14
C LYS A 45 -14.74 -5.60 12.04
N GLN A 46 -15.15 -4.34 12.23
CA GLN A 46 -16.54 -3.90 12.12
C GLN A 46 -16.94 -3.51 10.69
N ALA A 47 -15.97 -3.40 9.78
CA ALA A 47 -16.20 -3.08 8.38
C ALA A 47 -16.18 -4.34 7.51
N GLU A 48 -16.76 -4.24 6.31
CA GLU A 48 -16.55 -5.23 5.25
C GLU A 48 -15.73 -4.59 4.12
N PRO A 49 -14.76 -5.30 3.54
CA PRO A 49 -13.99 -4.80 2.42
C PRO A 49 -14.90 -4.45 1.25
N ILE A 50 -14.63 -3.31 0.61
CA ILE A 50 -15.35 -2.93 -0.60
C ILE A 50 -15.03 -3.97 -1.68
N GLU A 51 -16.07 -4.53 -2.29
CA GLU A 51 -15.90 -5.44 -3.42
C GLU A 51 -15.30 -4.70 -4.62
N PRO A 52 -14.13 -5.13 -5.14
CA PRO A 52 -13.52 -4.48 -6.30
C PRO A 52 -14.43 -4.59 -7.52
N LYS A 53 -14.54 -3.50 -8.28
CA LYS A 53 -15.37 -3.45 -9.50
C LYS A 53 -14.58 -3.72 -10.79
N TYR A 54 -13.25 -3.76 -10.70
CA TYR A 54 -12.33 -4.07 -11.80
C TYR A 54 -11.87 -5.52 -11.65
N ILE A 55 -12.72 -6.43 -12.10
CA ILE A 55 -12.35 -7.84 -12.15
C ILE A 55 -11.66 -8.09 -13.48
N GLU A 56 -10.43 -8.59 -13.37
CA GLU A 56 -9.58 -9.08 -14.45
C GLU A 56 -8.90 -8.01 -15.34
N ASN A 57 -7.58 -7.98 -15.25
CA ASN A 57 -6.70 -7.41 -16.26
C ASN A 57 -5.92 -8.54 -16.93
N LYS A 58 -5.82 -8.47 -18.25
CA LYS A 58 -5.28 -9.45 -19.23
C LYS A 58 -3.80 -9.83 -19.05
N THR A 59 -3.24 -9.57 -17.88
CA THR A 59 -1.80 -9.58 -17.62
C THR A 59 -1.21 -10.97 -17.57
N LYS A 60 -1.98 -11.98 -17.11
CA LYS A 60 -1.55 -13.39 -17.08
C LYS A 60 -2.75 -14.33 -17.24
N PRO A 61 -2.86 -15.06 -18.36
CA PRO A 61 -3.98 -15.98 -18.63
C PRO A 61 -4.20 -17.06 -17.57
N GLU A 62 -3.16 -17.40 -16.82
CA GLU A 62 -3.19 -18.42 -15.77
C GLU A 62 -3.85 -17.94 -14.46
N TRP A 63 -4.06 -16.63 -14.28
CA TRP A 63 -4.61 -16.10 -13.04
C TRP A 63 -6.13 -15.96 -13.10
N HIS A 64 -6.81 -16.44 -12.06
CA HIS A 64 -8.26 -16.40 -11.94
C HIS A 64 -8.68 -15.97 -10.53
N VAL A 65 -9.72 -15.13 -10.44
CA VAL A 65 -10.29 -14.71 -9.15
C VAL A 65 -10.69 -15.92 -8.31
N GLY A 66 -10.43 -15.85 -7.01
CA GLY A 66 -10.68 -16.93 -6.06
C GLY A 66 -9.48 -17.86 -5.85
N GLN A 67 -8.48 -17.84 -6.72
CA GLN A 67 -7.24 -18.60 -6.49
C GLN A 67 -6.42 -17.99 -5.35
N ARG A 68 -5.56 -18.80 -4.74
CA ARG A 68 -4.60 -18.31 -3.74
C ARG A 68 -3.34 -17.82 -4.42
N LEU A 69 -2.92 -16.61 -4.07
CA LEU A 69 -1.67 -16.01 -4.54
C LEU A 69 -0.82 -15.59 -3.35
N GLN A 70 0.47 -15.48 -3.60
CA GLN A 70 1.44 -14.84 -2.72
C GLN A 70 2.00 -13.60 -3.41
N VAL A 71 2.06 -12.49 -2.69
CA VAL A 71 2.67 -11.24 -3.13
C VAL A 71 3.86 -10.94 -2.20
N THR A 72 5.03 -10.69 -2.77
CA THR A 72 6.27 -10.44 -2.00
C THR A 72 6.97 -9.20 -2.55
N PRO A 73 7.43 -8.25 -1.70
CA PRO A 73 8.30 -7.17 -2.15
C PRO A 73 9.53 -7.72 -2.88
N ASP A 74 9.90 -7.14 -4.03
CA ASP A 74 11.08 -7.55 -4.79
C ASP A 74 12.39 -6.93 -4.27
N ASP A 75 12.27 -5.99 -3.32
CA ASP A 75 13.37 -5.24 -2.73
C ASP A 75 13.77 -5.79 -1.34
N MET A 76 13.55 -5.02 -0.28
CA MET A 76 14.02 -5.25 1.07
C MET A 76 12.90 -5.81 1.95
N GLY A 77 13.26 -6.65 2.93
CA GLY A 77 12.28 -7.16 3.88
C GLY A 77 11.20 -8.02 3.24
N ARG A 78 11.59 -8.84 2.23
CA ARG A 78 10.81 -9.78 1.40
C ARG A 78 9.91 -10.77 2.18
N ILE A 79 8.99 -10.23 2.95
CA ILE A 79 8.02 -10.97 3.75
C ILE A 79 6.79 -11.15 2.86
N PRO A 80 6.42 -12.40 2.55
CA PRO A 80 5.29 -12.68 1.67
C PRO A 80 3.96 -12.38 2.36
N VAL A 81 2.97 -11.97 1.56
CA VAL A 81 1.57 -11.91 1.95
C VAL A 81 0.79 -12.88 1.07
N GLU A 82 0.16 -13.87 1.69
CA GLU A 82 -0.70 -14.85 1.02
C GLU A 82 -2.17 -14.50 1.23
N GLY A 83 -2.97 -14.67 0.18
CA GLY A 83 -4.41 -14.40 0.24
C GLY A 83 -5.16 -14.83 -1.02
N ILE A 84 -6.47 -14.61 -1.01
CA ILE A 84 -7.34 -14.93 -2.14
C ILE A 84 -7.30 -13.78 -3.14
N PHE A 85 -6.94 -14.06 -4.39
CA PHE A 85 -6.94 -13.06 -5.44
C PHE A 85 -8.36 -12.60 -5.76
N VAL A 86 -8.63 -11.31 -5.59
CA VAL A 86 -9.97 -10.74 -5.82
C VAL A 86 -10.03 -9.71 -6.95
N ALA A 87 -8.93 -9.02 -7.25
CA ALA A 87 -8.88 -8.06 -8.36
C ALA A 87 -7.46 -7.68 -8.76
N ALA A 88 -7.29 -7.25 -10.02
CA ALA A 88 -6.08 -6.58 -10.49
C ALA A 88 -6.42 -5.68 -11.68
N ASP A 89 -5.67 -4.58 -11.80
CA ASP A 89 -5.63 -3.74 -13.00
C ASP A 89 -4.18 -3.56 -13.49
N ASP A 90 -3.88 -2.51 -14.26
CA ASP A 90 -2.53 -2.22 -14.76
C ASP A 90 -1.58 -1.72 -13.66
N TYR A 91 -2.12 -1.30 -12.51
CA TYR A 91 -1.42 -0.62 -11.44
C TYR A 91 -1.38 -1.42 -10.15
N GLU A 92 -2.42 -2.19 -9.85
CA GLU A 92 -2.53 -2.91 -8.57
C GLU A 92 -2.97 -4.38 -8.69
N ILE A 93 -2.70 -5.12 -7.62
CA ILE A 93 -3.24 -6.43 -7.31
C ILE A 93 -3.82 -6.41 -5.90
N VAL A 94 -4.97 -7.06 -5.72
CA VAL A 94 -5.71 -7.09 -4.46
C VAL A 94 -5.89 -8.52 -4.00
N LEU A 95 -5.44 -8.79 -2.77
CA LEU A 95 -5.68 -10.05 -2.08
C LEU A 95 -6.68 -9.84 -0.95
N ARG A 96 -7.65 -10.75 -0.82
CA ARG A 96 -8.53 -10.86 0.35
C ARG A 96 -7.93 -11.80 1.38
N LEU A 97 -7.86 -11.33 2.62
CA LEU A 97 -7.38 -12.06 3.78
C LEU A 97 -8.47 -12.08 4.86
N THR A 98 -8.42 -13.11 5.71
CA THR A 98 -9.18 -13.17 6.96
C THR A 98 -8.18 -13.23 8.11
N ASP A 99 -8.29 -12.27 9.02
CA ASP A 99 -7.44 -12.14 10.21
C ASP A 99 -8.29 -12.16 11.48
N GLU A 100 -7.79 -12.75 12.57
CA GLU A 100 -8.56 -12.89 13.82
C GLU A 100 -8.88 -11.54 14.48
N LYS A 101 -7.99 -10.56 14.33
CA LYS A 101 -8.12 -9.22 14.91
C LYS A 101 -8.77 -8.24 13.95
N ALA A 102 -8.49 -8.33 12.66
CA ALA A 102 -8.98 -7.38 11.65
C ALA A 102 -10.25 -7.83 10.90
N GLY A 103 -10.68 -9.09 11.04
CA GLY A 103 -11.79 -9.62 10.24
C GLY A 103 -11.38 -9.83 8.77
N ASN A 104 -12.31 -9.59 7.84
CA ASN A 104 -12.00 -9.66 6.41
C ASN A 104 -11.37 -8.34 5.96
N ILE A 105 -10.24 -8.43 5.24
CA ILE A 105 -9.56 -7.25 4.68
C ILE A 105 -9.18 -7.49 3.22
N ASN A 106 -9.22 -6.43 2.42
CA ASN A 106 -8.56 -6.39 1.12
C ASN A 106 -7.21 -5.68 1.30
N VAL A 107 -6.13 -6.35 0.93
CA VAL A 107 -4.78 -5.78 0.91
C VAL A 107 -4.40 -5.48 -0.54
N HIS A 108 -4.07 -4.22 -0.78
CA HIS A 108 -3.77 -3.67 -2.09
C HIS A 108 -2.26 -3.52 -2.26
N PHE A 109 -1.73 -4.01 -3.36
CA PHE A 109 -0.31 -3.90 -3.71
C PHE A 109 -0.17 -3.24 -5.07
N PRO A 110 0.79 -2.32 -5.26
CA PRO A 110 1.17 -1.93 -6.60
C PRO A 110 1.78 -3.12 -7.34
N ARG A 111 1.66 -3.17 -8.66
CA ARG A 111 2.31 -4.20 -9.48
C ARG A 111 3.83 -4.04 -9.54
N ALA A 112 4.31 -2.80 -9.55
CA ALA A 112 5.72 -2.51 -9.58
C ALA A 112 6.33 -2.69 -8.18
N GLY A 113 7.48 -3.37 -8.10
CA GLY A 113 8.16 -3.63 -6.83
C GLY A 113 7.70 -4.90 -6.10
N PHE A 114 6.86 -5.72 -6.74
CA PHE A 114 6.30 -6.93 -6.13
C PHE A 114 6.31 -8.13 -7.08
N ASP A 115 6.83 -9.24 -6.57
CA ASP A 115 6.70 -10.55 -7.19
C ASP A 115 5.37 -11.18 -6.78
N VAL A 116 4.67 -11.77 -7.76
CA VAL A 116 3.39 -12.44 -7.54
C VAL A 116 3.45 -13.85 -8.12
N ILE A 117 3.20 -14.83 -7.26
CA ILE A 117 3.21 -16.25 -7.64
C ILE A 117 1.95 -16.97 -7.15
N PRO A 118 1.43 -17.95 -7.91
CA PRO A 118 0.45 -18.90 -7.39
C PRO A 118 1.01 -19.72 -6.23
N VAL A 119 0.13 -20.08 -5.30
CA VAL A 119 0.42 -20.95 -4.15
C VAL A 119 -0.24 -22.31 -4.33
#